data_AF-A0A2D5RVI7-F1
#
_entry.id   AF-A0A2D5RVI7-F1
#
_cell.length_a   1.000
_cell.length_b   1.000
_cell.length_c   1.000
_cell.angle_alpha   90.00
_cell.angle_beta   90.00
_cell.angle_gamma   90.00
#
_symmetry.space_group_name_H-M   'P 1'
#
loop_
_entity.id
_entity.type
_entity.pdbx_description
1 polymer ?
#
loop_
_entity_poly.entity_id
_entity_poly.type
_entity_poly.pdbx_seq_one_letter_code
_entity_poly.pdbx_strand_id
1 'polypeptide(L)'
;MLIIGIDPDLTASGVAVITLDKCIVEMQRVKFCQLVDYIQLQAMKVDGRILIKMEDPNTIKPTFPRAIHKAMNRQAVNNRISQNVGQVKAVATLILEVLKATGYNVTPCRPLVGGHKSRCKMDYRYFNQLTGWDKRSNEDCRDAALIALFGG
;
A
#
# COMPACT_ATOMS: atom_id res chain seq x y z
N MET A 1 -6.93 5.19 18.92
CA MET A 1 -6.90 5.56 17.48
C MET A 1 -6.01 4.57 16.76
N LEU A 2 -6.34 4.20 15.53
CA LEU A 2 -5.49 3.37 14.67
C LEU A 2 -5.02 4.16 13.45
N ILE A 3 -3.84 3.82 12.94
CA ILE A 3 -3.35 4.25 11.65
C ILE A 3 -3.37 3.04 10.73
N ILE A 4 -4.06 3.14 9.60
CA ILE A 4 -4.19 2.06 8.63
C ILE A 4 -3.43 2.45 7.37
N GLY A 5 -2.45 1.63 6.99
CA GLY A 5 -1.70 1.78 5.75
C GLY A 5 -2.27 0.87 4.67
N ILE A 6 -2.38 1.37 3.45
CA ILE A 6 -2.85 0.61 2.29
C ILE A 6 -1.81 0.74 1.16
N ASP A 7 -1.34 -0.42 0.67
CA ASP A 7 -0.58 -0.56 -0.57
C ASP A 7 -1.50 -1.14 -1.66
N PRO A 8 -2.03 -0.29 -2.58
CA PRO A 8 -3.02 -0.71 -3.57
C PRO A 8 -2.47 -1.71 -4.59
N ASP A 9 -3.21 -2.79 -4.82
CA ASP A 9 -2.93 -3.78 -5.86
C ASP A 9 -4.22 -4.16 -6.60
N LEU A 10 -4.09 -4.62 -7.84
CA LEU A 10 -5.21 -5.02 -8.69
C LEU A 10 -6.04 -6.17 -8.10
N THR A 11 -5.40 -7.12 -7.42
CA THR A 11 -6.05 -8.35 -6.94
C THR A 11 -6.47 -8.25 -5.46
N ALA A 12 -5.53 -7.88 -4.61
CA ALA A 12 -5.74 -7.67 -3.18
C ALA A 12 -4.65 -6.76 -2.64
N SER A 13 -5.05 -5.66 -2.03
CA SER A 13 -4.14 -4.63 -1.50
C SER A 13 -3.50 -5.10 -0.20
N GLY A 14 -2.23 -4.73 0.01
CA GLY A 14 -1.59 -4.87 1.30
C GLY A 14 -2.23 -3.90 2.29
N VAL A 15 -2.59 -4.37 3.48
CA VAL A 15 -3.15 -3.53 4.55
C VAL A 15 -2.41 -3.80 5.84
N ALA A 16 -2.07 -2.74 6.56
CA ALA A 16 -1.43 -2.79 7.87
C ALA A 16 -2.19 -1.90 8.87
N VAL A 17 -2.42 -2.42 10.08
CA VAL A 17 -3.09 -1.71 11.17
C VAL A 17 -2.07 -1.44 12.28
N ILE A 18 -1.92 -0.17 12.63
CA ILE A 18 -0.89 0.31 13.55
C ILE A 18 -1.53 1.13 14.67
N THR A 19 -1.02 0.98 15.89
CA THR A 19 -1.40 1.82 17.02
C THR A 19 -0.77 3.22 16.93
N LEU A 20 -1.22 4.16 17.77
CA LEU A 20 -0.55 5.46 17.91
C LEU A 20 0.91 5.33 18.36
N ASP A 21 1.22 4.30 19.15
CA ASP A 21 2.56 4.00 19.63
C ASP A 21 3.46 3.31 18.57
N LYS A 22 3.01 3.31 17.31
CA LYS A 22 3.72 2.75 16.15
C LYS A 22 3.94 1.24 16.21
N CYS A 23 3.12 0.52 16.98
CA CYS A 23 3.14 -0.95 17.00
C CYS A 23 2.24 -1.51 15.90
N ILE A 24 2.77 -2.43 15.10
CA ILE A 24 1.98 -3.16 14.09
C ILE A 24 1.12 -4.20 14.82
N VAL A 25 -0.21 -4.08 14.69
CA VAL A 25 -1.18 -5.00 15.30
C VAL A 25 -1.54 -6.11 14.34
N GLU A 26 -1.73 -5.75 13.07
CA GLU A 26 -2.27 -6.64 12.06
C GLU A 26 -1.70 -6.27 10.68
N MET A 27 -1.43 -7.29 9.87
CA MET A 27 -1.10 -7.14 8.46
C MET A 27 -1.77 -8.25 7.65
N GLN A 28 -2.43 -7.89 6.56
CA GLN A 28 -3.03 -8.87 5.65
C GLN A 28 -3.26 -8.30 4.25
N ARG A 29 -3.62 -9.17 3.31
CA ARG A 29 -4.06 -8.76 1.98
C ARG A 29 -5.58 -8.75 1.92
N VAL A 30 -6.16 -7.63 1.49
CA VAL A 30 -7.61 -7.42 1.45
C VAL A 30 -8.03 -7.17 0.01
N LYS A 31 -9.01 -7.93 -0.48
CA LYS A 31 -9.59 -7.70 -1.81
C LYS A 31 -10.32 -6.37 -1.83
N PHE A 32 -10.33 -5.69 -2.98
CA PHE A 32 -11.03 -4.41 -3.13
C PHE A 32 -12.49 -4.46 -2.65
N CYS A 33 -13.23 -5.51 -3.02
CA CYS A 33 -14.64 -5.68 -2.62
C CYS A 33 -14.86 -5.87 -1.12
N GLN A 34 -13.83 -6.21 -0.35
CA GLN A 34 -13.89 -6.44 1.09
C GLN A 34 -13.25 -5.29 1.88
N LEU A 35 -12.64 -4.31 1.20
CA LEU A 35 -11.81 -3.31 1.84
C LEU A 35 -12.63 -2.38 2.75
N VAL A 36 -13.80 -1.93 2.30
CA VAL A 36 -14.67 -1.04 3.09
C VAL A 36 -15.14 -1.74 4.37
N ASP A 37 -15.63 -2.97 4.26
CA ASP A 37 -16.08 -3.75 5.41
C ASP A 37 -14.93 -4.01 6.39
N TYR A 38 -13.74 -4.32 5.86
CA TYR A 38 -12.55 -4.51 6.68
C TYR A 38 -12.20 -3.22 7.45
N ILE A 39 -12.16 -2.07 6.78
CA ILE A 39 -11.90 -0.77 7.42
C ILE A 39 -12.95 -0.46 8.48
N GLN A 40 -14.23 -0.72 8.19
CA GLN A 40 -15.33 -0.54 9.14
C GLN A 40 -15.14 -1.38 10.41
N LEU A 41 -14.76 -2.65 10.26
CA LEU A 41 -14.47 -3.52 11.41
C LEU A 41 -13.30 -3.00 12.25
N GLN A 42 -12.25 -2.46 11.62
CA GLN A 42 -11.13 -1.85 12.36
C GLN A 42 -11.55 -0.54 13.03
N ALA A 43 -12.38 0.27 12.38
CA ALA A 43 -12.92 1.51 12.94
C ALA A 43 -13.79 1.26 14.18
N MET A 44 -14.63 0.22 14.16
CA MET A 44 -15.46 -0.18 15.31
C MET A 44 -14.64 -0.52 16.55
N LYS A 45 -13.41 -1.04 16.42
CA LYS A 45 -12.53 -1.36 17.56
C LYS A 45 -12.05 -0.12 18.33
N VAL A 46 -12.15 1.06 17.74
CA VAL A 46 -11.62 2.32 18.29
C VAL A 46 -12.59 3.49 18.16
N ASP A 47 -13.89 3.21 18.12
CA ASP A 47 -14.98 4.21 18.04
C ASP A 47 -14.82 5.17 16.86
N GLY A 48 -14.48 4.63 15.68
CA GLY A 48 -14.30 5.42 14.46
C GLY A 48 -12.99 6.22 14.38
N ARG A 49 -12.16 6.21 15.43
CA ARG A 49 -10.91 6.97 15.48
C ARG A 49 -9.81 6.28 14.67
N ILE A 50 -9.88 6.39 13.35
CA ILE A 50 -8.86 5.88 12.43
C ILE A 50 -8.33 6.97 11.49
N LEU A 51 -7.06 6.84 11.11
CA LEU A 51 -6.43 7.58 10.03
C LEU A 51 -5.97 6.59 8.98
N ILE A 52 -6.38 6.79 7.73
CA ILE A 52 -5.95 5.93 6.62
C ILE A 52 -4.85 6.66 5.84
N LYS A 53 -3.77 5.94 5.53
CA LYS A 53 -2.66 6.41 4.70
C LYS A 53 -2.47 5.48 3.51
N MET A 54 -2.29 6.05 2.33
CA MET A 54 -1.98 5.30 1.11
C MET A 54 -1.11 6.17 0.18
N GLU A 55 -0.31 5.57 -0.69
CA GLU A 55 0.41 6.35 -1.70
C GLU A 55 -0.59 7.07 -2.63
N ASP A 56 -0.30 8.32 -2.99
CA ASP A 56 -1.14 9.11 -3.91
C ASP A 56 -1.12 8.48 -5.32
N PRO A 57 -2.27 8.05 -5.88
CA PRO A 57 -2.35 7.48 -7.22
C PRO A 57 -1.79 8.39 -8.32
N ASN A 58 -1.77 9.71 -8.10
CA ASN A 58 -1.23 10.67 -9.06
C ASN A 58 0.30 10.69 -9.12
N THR A 59 0.96 10.16 -8.08
CA THR A 59 2.42 10.03 -8.03
C THR A 59 2.94 8.78 -8.74
N ILE A 60 2.05 7.86 -9.11
CA ILE A 60 2.35 6.71 -9.94
C ILE A 60 2.82 7.22 -11.31
N LYS A 61 4.14 7.14 -11.53
CA LYS A 61 4.77 7.64 -12.74
C LYS A 61 4.35 6.80 -13.95
N PRO A 62 4.01 7.42 -15.08
CA PRO A 62 3.82 6.67 -16.32
C PRO A 62 5.12 5.98 -16.71
N THR A 63 5.00 4.77 -17.24
CA THR A 63 6.14 4.01 -17.76
C THR A 63 6.46 4.49 -19.17
N PHE A 64 7.52 5.28 -19.27
CA PHE A 64 8.12 5.59 -20.57
C PHE A 64 8.98 4.41 -21.03
N PRO A 65 9.03 4.11 -22.35
CA PRO A 65 9.90 3.06 -22.87
C PRO A 65 11.36 3.38 -22.50
N ARG A 66 11.93 2.66 -21.55
CA ARG A 66 13.40 2.64 -21.38
C ARG A 66 13.97 1.73 -22.47
N ALA A 67 15.15 2.03 -22.97
CA ALA A 67 15.87 1.13 -23.86
C ALA A 67 16.20 -0.17 -23.12
N ILE A 68 15.31 -1.16 -23.17
CA ILE A 68 15.54 -2.48 -22.56
C ILE A 68 16.53 -3.22 -23.46
N HIS A 69 17.81 -3.27 -23.06
CA HIS A 69 18.90 -3.79 -23.90
C HIS A 69 18.81 -5.29 -24.26
N LYS A 70 17.85 -6.08 -23.74
CA LYS A 70 17.85 -7.55 -23.88
C LYS A 70 16.50 -8.25 -24.16
N ALA A 71 15.40 -7.54 -24.44
CA ALA A 71 14.12 -8.22 -24.76
C ALA A 71 13.89 -8.32 -26.28
N MET A 72 13.45 -9.51 -26.73
CA MET A 72 13.15 -9.81 -28.15
C MET A 72 11.84 -9.15 -28.63
N ASN A 73 10.97 -8.72 -27.69
CA ASN A 73 9.70 -8.00 -27.93
C ASN A 73 9.51 -6.81 -26.95
N ARG A 74 10.42 -5.83 -27.03
CA ARG A 74 10.50 -4.68 -26.09
C ARG A 74 9.19 -3.91 -25.96
N GLN A 75 8.51 -3.69 -27.07
CA GLN A 75 7.27 -2.89 -27.12
C GLN A 75 6.11 -3.62 -26.44
N ALA A 76 5.93 -4.91 -26.69
CA ALA A 76 4.85 -5.69 -26.07
C ALA A 76 5.01 -5.77 -24.55
N VAL A 77 6.25 -5.98 -24.07
CA VAL A 77 6.56 -5.98 -22.62
C VAL A 77 6.28 -4.60 -22.01
N ASN A 78 6.75 -3.52 -22.64
CA ASN A 78 6.49 -2.17 -22.16
C ASN A 78 4.99 -1.83 -22.14
N ASN A 79 4.25 -2.18 -23.18
CA ASN A 79 2.80 -1.94 -23.25
C ASN A 79 2.06 -2.67 -22.13
N ARG A 80 2.43 -3.94 -21.86
CA ARG A 80 1.85 -4.71 -20.76
C ARG A 80 2.15 -4.07 -19.40
N ILE A 81 3.38 -3.63 -19.16
CA ILE A 81 3.75 -2.93 -17.92
C ILE A 81 2.93 -1.64 -17.79
N SER A 82 2.83 -0.82 -18.85
CA SER A 82 2.05 0.41 -18.85
C SER A 82 0.57 0.16 -18.57
N GLN A 83 0.00 -0.89 -19.15
CA GLN A 83 -1.39 -1.29 -18.89
C GLN A 83 -1.58 -1.70 -17.43
N ASN A 84 -0.69 -2.51 -16.88
CA ASN A 84 -0.74 -2.93 -15.48
C ASN A 84 -0.62 -1.72 -14.52
N VAL A 85 0.29 -0.78 -14.80
CA VAL A 85 0.44 0.46 -14.02
C VAL A 85 -0.85 1.29 -14.08
N GLY A 86 -1.48 1.38 -15.26
CA GLY A 86 -2.77 2.05 -15.42
C GLY A 86 -3.89 1.39 -14.62
N GLN A 87 -3.95 0.06 -14.61
CA GLN A 87 -4.92 -0.71 -13.82
C GLN A 87 -4.74 -0.49 -12.31
N VAL A 88 -3.51 -0.56 -11.81
CA VAL A 88 -3.21 -0.29 -10.39
C VAL A 88 -3.57 1.15 -10.03
N LYS A 89 -3.24 2.13 -10.90
CA LYS A 89 -3.63 3.53 -10.70
C LYS A 89 -5.13 3.69 -10.60
N ALA A 90 -5.91 3.03 -11.48
CA ALA A 90 -7.37 3.08 -11.44
C ALA A 90 -7.91 2.50 -10.12
N VAL A 91 -7.42 1.34 -9.68
CA VAL A 91 -7.84 0.72 -8.41
C VAL A 91 -7.48 1.61 -7.22
N ALA A 92 -6.28 2.18 -7.18
CA ALA A 92 -5.86 3.09 -6.11
C ALA A 92 -6.75 4.34 -6.04
N THR A 93 -7.11 4.93 -7.18
CA THR A 93 -8.05 6.05 -7.24
C THR A 93 -9.42 5.67 -6.69
N LEU A 94 -9.96 4.51 -7.09
CA LEU A 94 -11.26 4.02 -6.61
C LEU A 94 -11.25 3.74 -5.10
N ILE A 95 -10.18 3.16 -4.56
CA ILE A 95 -10.02 2.96 -3.11
C ILE A 95 -10.13 4.31 -2.39
N LEU A 96 -9.40 5.31 -2.84
CA LEU A 96 -9.39 6.65 -2.25
C LEU A 96 -10.77 7.30 -2.32
N GLU A 97 -11.45 7.21 -3.46
CA GLU A 97 -12.79 7.76 -3.66
C GLU A 97 -13.82 7.10 -2.73
N VAL A 98 -13.87 5.77 -2.72
CA VAL A 98 -14.81 5.00 -1.90
C VAL A 98 -14.60 5.23 -0.40
N LEU A 99 -13.34 5.22 0.05
CA LEU A 99 -13.04 5.45 1.47
C LEU A 99 -13.38 6.88 1.91
N LYS A 100 -13.17 7.89 1.05
CA LYS A 100 -13.63 9.26 1.34
C LYS A 100 -15.14 9.39 1.32
N ALA A 101 -15.82 8.76 0.35
CA ALA A 101 -17.28 8.78 0.25
C ALA A 101 -17.97 8.12 1.44
N THR A 102 -17.32 7.12 2.05
CA THR A 102 -17.78 6.47 3.29
C THR A 102 -17.48 7.25 4.57
N GLY A 103 -16.85 8.44 4.45
CA GLY A 103 -16.61 9.36 5.57
C GLY A 103 -15.27 9.15 6.28
N TYR A 104 -14.38 8.30 5.78
CA TYR A 104 -13.07 8.09 6.40
C TYR A 104 -12.06 9.18 6.03
N ASN A 105 -11.19 9.49 7.00
CA ASN A 105 -10.06 10.38 6.77
C ASN A 105 -8.92 9.61 6.08
N VAL A 106 -8.78 9.83 4.77
CA VAL A 106 -7.73 9.25 3.93
C VAL A 106 -6.70 10.31 3.57
N THR A 107 -5.45 10.09 3.98
CA THR A 107 -4.29 10.92 3.64
C THR A 107 -3.51 10.26 2.50
N PRO A 108 -3.52 10.83 1.29
CA PRO A 108 -2.63 10.43 0.23
C PRO A 108 -1.21 10.89 0.58
N CYS A 109 -0.26 9.96 0.65
CA CYS A 109 1.13 10.21 0.98
C CYS A 109 1.98 10.20 -0.29
N ARG A 110 3.13 10.89 -0.25
CA ARG A 110 4.13 10.71 -1.29
C ARG A 110 4.74 9.31 -1.20
N PRO A 111 5.19 8.73 -2.32
CA PRO A 111 5.88 7.46 -2.28
C PRO A 111 7.09 7.55 -1.37
N LEU A 112 7.20 6.59 -0.44
CA LEU A 112 8.41 6.47 0.34
C LEU A 112 9.59 6.19 -0.62
N VAL A 113 10.73 6.81 -0.37
CA VAL A 113 11.95 6.67 -1.18
C VAL A 113 13.16 6.39 -0.30
N GLY A 114 14.17 5.71 -0.86
CA GLY A 114 15.45 5.46 -0.19
C GLY A 114 15.72 3.98 0.11
N GLY A 115 16.97 3.69 0.45
CA GLY A 115 17.48 2.31 0.60
C GLY A 115 16.77 1.52 1.70
N HIS A 116 16.31 2.18 2.77
CA HIS A 116 15.60 1.53 3.86
C HIS A 116 14.24 0.97 3.43
N LYS A 117 13.45 1.71 2.63
CA LYS A 117 12.19 1.20 2.07
C LYS A 117 12.45 -0.03 1.21
N SER A 118 13.35 0.10 0.24
CA SER A 118 13.66 -0.99 -0.69
C SER A 118 14.17 -2.24 0.04
N ARG A 119 14.99 -2.05 1.09
CA ARG A 119 15.46 -3.16 1.93
C ARG A 119 14.34 -3.80 2.72
N CYS A 120 13.50 -3.03 3.41
CA CYS A 120 12.34 -3.59 4.13
C CYS A 120 11.38 -4.34 3.19
N LYS A 121 11.21 -3.84 1.97
CA LYS A 121 10.39 -4.49 0.95
C LYS A 121 10.93 -5.86 0.56
N MET A 122 12.23 -5.99 0.32
CA MET A 122 12.85 -7.25 -0.15
C MET A 122 13.31 -8.19 0.98
N ASP A 123 13.62 -7.67 2.16
CA ASP A 123 14.19 -8.41 3.29
C ASP A 123 13.25 -8.35 4.51
N TYR A 124 12.48 -9.43 4.70
CA TYR A 124 11.56 -9.55 5.83
C TYR A 124 12.28 -9.54 7.18
N ARG A 125 13.53 -10.02 7.27
CA ARG A 125 14.27 -10.04 8.54
C ARG A 125 14.63 -8.62 8.96
N TYR A 126 15.08 -7.82 7.99
CA TYR A 126 15.35 -6.40 8.23
C TYR A 126 14.08 -5.64 8.62
N PHE A 127 12.96 -5.90 7.93
CA PHE A 127 11.67 -5.33 8.31
C PHE A 127 11.26 -5.70 9.75
N ASN A 128 11.36 -6.98 10.11
CA ASN A 128 11.05 -7.46 11.45
C ASN A 128 11.94 -6.80 12.52
N GLN A 129 13.24 -6.67 12.26
CA GLN A 129 14.17 -5.97 13.15
C GLN A 129 13.80 -4.49 13.33
N LEU A 130 13.42 -3.80 12.25
CA LEU A 130 13.07 -2.39 12.28
C LEU A 130 11.73 -2.11 12.99
N THR A 131 10.75 -2.99 12.78
CA THR A 131 9.35 -2.75 13.17
C THR A 131 8.92 -3.50 14.41
N GLY A 132 9.71 -4.47 14.86
CA GLY A 132 9.33 -5.40 15.93
C GLY A 132 8.31 -6.47 15.49
N TRP A 133 8.01 -6.58 14.20
CA TRP A 133 7.10 -7.62 13.70
C TRP A 133 7.73 -9.01 13.82
N ASP A 134 6.99 -9.97 14.36
CA ASP A 134 7.47 -11.32 14.67
C ASP A 134 6.79 -12.42 13.83
N LYS A 135 5.68 -12.11 13.16
CA LYS A 135 4.94 -13.05 12.31
C LYS A 135 5.44 -13.02 10.86
N ARG A 136 4.89 -13.92 10.04
CA ARG A 136 5.13 -13.92 8.58
C ARG A 136 4.60 -12.62 7.96
N SER A 137 5.31 -12.11 6.96
CA SER A 137 4.89 -10.97 6.16
C SER A 137 5.12 -11.24 4.67
N ASN A 138 4.32 -10.61 3.81
CA ASN A 138 4.57 -10.52 2.37
C ASN A 138 4.98 -9.09 1.99
N GLU A 139 5.44 -8.91 0.75
CA GLU A 139 5.97 -7.64 0.26
C GLU A 139 4.96 -6.49 0.36
N ASP A 140 3.74 -6.69 -0.13
CA ASP A 140 2.66 -5.69 -0.16
C ASP A 140 2.27 -5.25 1.25
N CYS A 141 2.14 -6.21 2.19
CA CYS A 141 1.86 -5.91 3.59
C CYS A 141 2.99 -5.12 4.26
N ARG A 142 4.25 -5.42 3.94
CA ARG A 142 5.38 -4.66 4.46
C ARG A 142 5.35 -3.22 3.95
N ASP A 143 5.05 -3.01 2.67
CA ASP A 143 4.98 -1.64 2.12
C ASP A 143 3.82 -0.86 2.75
N ALA A 144 2.65 -1.48 2.91
CA ALA A 144 1.51 -0.91 3.64
C ALA A 144 1.87 -0.50 5.08
N ALA A 145 2.63 -1.33 5.80
CA ALA A 145 3.10 -0.99 7.14
C ALA A 145 4.07 0.19 7.14
N LEU A 146 5.00 0.25 6.18
CA LEU A 146 5.91 1.39 6.04
C LEU A 146 5.14 2.69 5.74
N ILE A 147 4.14 2.64 4.85
CA ILE A 147 3.27 3.79 4.54
C ILE A 147 2.57 4.28 5.80
N ALA A 148 2.01 3.39 6.62
CA ALA A 148 1.38 3.77 7.87
C ALA A 148 2.36 4.42 8.87
N LEU A 149 3.53 3.80 9.08
CA LEU A 149 4.55 4.25 10.04
C LEU A 149 5.22 5.56 9.65
N PHE A 150 5.55 5.73 8.37
CA PHE A 150 6.47 6.76 7.89
C PHE A 150 5.88 7.65 6.79
N GLY A 151 4.76 7.27 6.18
CA GLY A 151 4.10 8.07 5.15
C GLY A 151 3.60 9.41 5.68
N GLY A 152 3.86 10.47 4.92
CA GLY A 152 3.49 11.87 5.17
C GLY A 152 3.59 12.71 3.91
#